data_AF-A0A4Q6BUG1-F1
#
_entry.id   AF-A0A4Q6BUG1-F1
#
_cell.length_a   1.000
_cell.length_b   1.000
_cell.length_c   1.000
_cell.angle_alpha   90.00
_cell.angle_beta   90.00
_cell.angle_gamma   90.00
#
_symmetry.space_group_name_H-M   'P 1'
#
loop_
_entity.id
_entity.type
_entity.pdbx_description
1 polymer ?
#
loop_
_entity_poly.entity_id
_entity_poly.type
_entity_poly.pdbx_seq_one_letter_code
_entity_poly.pdbx_strand_id
1 'polypeptide(L)'
;MSIYLHDLSVFLADQTFTVEETESRHQLIAKSAGFREAGFANHRVSSDSQSALDLAIGAIEPIRGQLANTDLLIYATCITMNGNMGSAEKFQETRDVK
;
A
#
# COMPACT_ATOMS: atom_id res chain seq x y z
N MET A 1 -8.31 33.37 2.36
CA MET A 1 -8.74 32.09 1.79
C MET A 1 -8.09 31.00 2.62
N SER A 2 -8.88 30.06 3.14
CA SER A 2 -8.39 28.97 3.97
C SER A 2 -8.52 27.66 3.22
N ILE A 3 -7.54 26.77 3.39
CA ILE A 3 -7.50 25.44 2.77
C ILE A 3 -7.56 24.44 3.91
N TYR A 4 -8.42 23.43 3.78
CA TYR A 4 -8.66 22.43 4.80
C TYR A 4 -8.78 21.04 4.14
N LEU A 5 -8.35 20.02 4.88
CA LEU A 5 -8.69 18.64 4.59
C LEU A 5 -10.07 18.36 5.20
N HIS A 6 -11.08 18.14 4.36
CA HIS A 6 -12.44 17.89 4.84
C HIS A 6 -12.60 16.44 5.31
N ASP A 7 -12.24 15.48 4.45
CA ASP A 7 -12.36 14.06 4.73
C ASP A 7 -11.01 13.35 4.52
N LEU A 8 -10.75 12.32 5.34
CA LEU A 8 -9.60 11.46 5.23
C LEU A 8 -10.03 10.01 5.43
N SER A 9 -9.70 9.15 4.48
CA SER A 9 -9.94 7.72 4.53
C SER A 9 -8.70 6.98 4.05
N VAL A 10 -8.49 5.78 4.62
CA VAL A 10 -7.34 4.93 4.35
C VAL A 10 -7.83 3.53 4.05
N PHE A 11 -7.27 2.93 3.02
CA PHE A 11 -7.46 1.52 2.70
C PHE A 11 -6.11 0.87 2.51
N LEU A 12 -5.93 -0.27 3.16
CA LEU A 12 -4.68 -1.02 3.18
C LEU A 12 -4.87 -2.33 2.42
N ALA A 13 -3.77 -3.03 2.22
CA ALA A 13 -3.79 -4.27 1.48
C ALA A 13 -4.72 -5.35 2.08
N ASP A 14 -5.20 -6.23 1.21
CA ASP A 14 -6.18 -7.28 1.51
C ASP A 14 -5.61 -8.42 2.38
N GLN A 15 -4.29 -8.60 2.42
CA GLN A 15 -3.64 -9.53 3.33
C GLN A 15 -2.92 -8.79 4.46
N THR A 16 -3.06 -9.33 5.67
CA THR A 16 -2.38 -8.83 6.86
C THR A 16 -1.72 -9.99 7.57
N PHE A 17 -0.43 -9.83 7.84
CA PHE A 17 0.37 -10.76 8.64
C PHE A 17 1.00 -9.97 9.78
N THR A 18 1.21 -10.62 10.91
CA THR A 18 2.15 -10.12 11.90
C THR A 18 3.58 -10.19 11.35
N VAL A 19 4.49 -9.42 11.95
CA VAL A 19 5.91 -9.51 11.58
C VAL A 19 6.49 -10.91 11.85
N GLU A 20 6.00 -11.63 12.85
CA GLU A 20 6.40 -13.02 13.15
C GLU A 20 5.85 -14.02 12.13
N GLU A 21 4.59 -13.87 11.69
CA GLU A 21 4.02 -14.66 10.61
C GLU A 21 4.74 -14.41 9.28
N THR A 22 5.18 -13.18 9.04
CA THR A 22 5.99 -12.85 7.87
C THR A 22 7.37 -13.50 7.95
N GLU A 23 7.98 -13.54 9.13
CA GLU A 23 9.25 -14.25 9.34
C GLU A 23 9.10 -15.75 9.10
N SER A 24 8.05 -16.39 9.65
CA SER A 24 7.83 -17.84 9.48
C SER A 24 7.57 -18.25 8.03
N ARG A 25 7.13 -17.29 7.20
CA ARG A 25 6.99 -17.43 5.74
C ARG A 25 8.27 -17.14 4.95
N HIS A 26 9.38 -16.83 5.63
CA HIS A 26 10.65 -16.44 5.01
C HIS A 26 10.54 -15.20 4.10
N GLN A 27 9.66 -14.27 4.44
CA GLN A 27 9.39 -13.05 3.67
C GLN A 27 10.08 -11.80 4.24
N LEU A 28 10.95 -11.95 5.25
CA LEU A 28 11.74 -10.86 5.83
C LEU A 28 13.23 -11.01 5.53
N ILE A 29 13.89 -9.88 5.27
CA ILE A 29 15.35 -9.79 5.14
C ILE A 29 16.04 -9.81 6.51
N ALA A 30 15.35 -9.37 7.56
CA ALA A 30 15.83 -9.34 8.95
C ALA A 30 14.86 -10.06 9.89
N LYS A 31 15.28 -10.32 11.13
CA LYS A 31 14.44 -10.97 12.15
C LYS A 31 13.27 -10.08 12.58
N SER A 32 12.12 -10.68 12.87
CA SER A 32 10.91 -9.97 13.32
C SER A 32 11.16 -9.10 14.55
N ALA A 33 12.07 -9.51 15.44
CA ALA A 33 12.48 -8.74 16.62
C ALA A 33 12.97 -7.31 16.27
N GLY A 34 13.79 -7.17 15.22
CA GLY A 34 14.26 -5.85 14.80
C GLY A 34 13.14 -4.95 14.27
N PHE A 35 12.15 -5.54 13.60
CA PHE A 35 10.96 -4.82 13.17
C PHE A 35 10.08 -4.40 14.35
N ARG A 36 9.92 -5.27 15.35
CA ARG A 36 9.19 -4.94 16.59
C ARG A 36 9.84 -3.80 17.35
N GLU A 37 11.16 -3.83 17.52
CA GLU A 37 11.92 -2.74 18.16
C GLU A 37 11.77 -1.42 17.42
N ALA A 38 11.69 -1.45 16.09
CA ALA A 38 11.42 -0.28 15.26
C ALA A 38 9.93 0.17 15.26
N GLY A 39 9.05 -0.51 15.99
CA GLY A 39 7.63 -0.16 16.12
C GLY A 39 6.70 -0.78 15.08
N PHE A 40 7.18 -1.70 14.25
CA PHE A 40 6.34 -2.41 13.30
C PHE A 40 5.64 -3.59 13.97
N ALA A 41 4.34 -3.73 13.69
CA ALA A 41 3.54 -4.84 14.20
C ALA A 41 2.98 -5.75 13.10
N ASN A 42 2.56 -5.15 11.99
CA ASN A 42 1.88 -5.83 10.90
C ASN A 42 2.56 -5.53 9.57
N HIS A 43 2.59 -6.54 8.71
CA HIS A 43 2.92 -6.46 7.31
C HIS A 43 1.62 -6.54 6.49
N ARG A 44 1.38 -5.53 5.66
CA ARG A 44 0.23 -5.47 4.74
C ARG A 44 0.73 -5.83 3.35
N VAL A 45 0.13 -6.83 2.72
CA VAL A 45 0.56 -7.35 1.41
C VAL A 45 -0.65 -7.38 0.49
N SER A 46 -0.54 -6.78 -0.68
CA SER A 46 -1.57 -6.87 -1.72
C SER A 46 -1.44 -8.20 -2.42
N SER A 47 -2.54 -8.95 -2.51
CA SER A 47 -2.59 -10.16 -3.33
C SER A 47 -2.43 -9.82 -4.82
N ASP A 48 -2.16 -10.85 -5.64
CA ASP A 48 -2.11 -10.72 -7.10
C ASP A 48 -3.41 -10.16 -7.70
N SER A 49 -4.52 -10.26 -6.97
CA SER A 49 -5.83 -9.75 -7.39
C SER A 49 -6.10 -8.29 -6.99
N GLN A 50 -5.23 -7.68 -6.19
CA GLN A 50 -5.39 -6.31 -5.71
C GLN A 50 -4.34 -5.39 -6.36
N SER A 51 -4.79 -4.50 -7.24
CA SER A 51 -3.96 -3.50 -7.89
C SER A 51 -3.86 -2.20 -7.08
N ALA A 52 -2.96 -1.32 -7.50
CA ALA A 52 -2.89 0.05 -6.96
C ALA A 52 -4.19 0.85 -7.18
N LEU A 53 -4.92 0.58 -8.28
CA LEU A 53 -6.23 1.20 -8.52
C LEU A 53 -7.26 0.70 -7.51
N ASP A 54 -7.25 -0.59 -7.16
CA ASP A 54 -8.16 -1.15 -6.16
C ASP A 54 -7.90 -0.55 -4.78
N LEU A 55 -6.64 -0.27 -4.44
CA LEU A 55 -6.28 0.44 -3.22
C LEU A 55 -6.85 1.87 -3.21
N ALA A 56 -6.74 2.58 -4.33
CA ALA A 56 -7.28 3.94 -4.46
C ALA A 56 -8.82 3.95 -4.36
N ILE A 57 -9.50 3.01 -5.02
CA ILE A 57 -10.95 2.85 -4.93
C ILE A 57 -11.37 2.53 -3.50
N GLY A 58 -10.71 1.56 -2.85
CA GLY A 58 -11.02 1.19 -1.47
C GLY A 58 -10.82 2.34 -0.49
N ALA A 59 -9.83 3.21 -0.72
CA ALA A 59 -9.61 4.40 0.11
C ALA A 59 -10.72 5.44 -0.06
N ILE A 60 -11.30 5.57 -1.26
CA ILE A 60 -12.34 6.54 -1.57
C ILE A 60 -13.73 6.05 -1.16
N GLU A 61 -13.99 4.75 -1.22
CA GLU A 61 -15.35 4.21 -1.03
C GLU A 61 -16.03 4.66 0.27
N PRO A 62 -15.37 4.73 1.45
CA PRO A 62 -15.98 5.22 2.68
C PRO A 62 -16.44 6.69 2.64
N ILE A 63 -15.83 7.50 1.78
CA ILE A 63 -16.09 8.95 1.66
C ILE A 63 -16.77 9.31 0.35
N ARG A 64 -17.12 8.33 -0.49
CA ARG A 64 -17.70 8.52 -1.83
C ARG A 64 -18.88 9.50 -1.83
N GLY A 65 -19.76 9.43 -0.82
CA GLY A 65 -20.93 10.30 -0.69
C GLY A 65 -20.60 11.78 -0.39
N GLN A 66 -19.40 12.06 0.13
CA GLN A 66 -18.94 13.42 0.47
C GLN A 66 -18.23 14.11 -0.70
N LEU A 67 -17.89 13.38 -1.76
CA LEU A 67 -17.16 13.89 -2.93
C LEU A 67 -18.03 14.65 -3.94
N ALA A 68 -19.27 14.98 -3.59
CA ALA A 68 -20.14 15.78 -4.43
C ALA A 68 -19.50 17.17 -4.66
N ASN A 69 -19.35 17.57 -5.93
CA ASN A 69 -18.67 18.80 -6.37
C ASN A 69 -17.13 18.75 -6.32
N THR A 70 -16.53 17.60 -6.60
CA THR A 70 -15.07 17.50 -6.83
C THR A 70 -14.73 17.99 -8.24
N ASP A 71 -14.05 19.15 -8.34
CA ASP A 71 -13.59 19.70 -9.62
C ASP A 71 -12.32 19.02 -10.15
N LEU A 72 -11.52 18.41 -9.26
CA LEU A 72 -10.23 17.83 -9.58
C LEU A 72 -9.96 16.56 -8.77
N LEU A 73 -9.47 15.52 -9.46
CA LEU A 73 -8.92 14.31 -8.85
C LEU A 73 -7.41 14.29 -9.09
N ILE A 74 -6.64 14.15 -8.00
CA ILE A 74 -5.19 13.96 -8.06
C ILE A 74 -4.89 12.55 -7.56
N TYR A 75 -4.34 11.71 -8.43
CA TYR A 75 -3.83 10.39 -8.08
C TYR A 75 -2.31 10.41 -8.06
N ALA A 76 -1.73 10.26 -6.86
CA ALA A 76 -0.28 10.23 -6.66
C ALA A 76 0.14 8.81 -6.26
N THR A 77 0.95 8.17 -7.09
CA THR A 77 1.47 6.82 -6.84
C THR A 77 2.93 6.72 -7.28
N CYS A 78 3.74 5.99 -6.51
CA CYS A 78 5.05 5.49 -6.93
C CYS A 78 4.99 4.03 -7.42
N ILE A 79 3.83 3.38 -7.28
CA ILE A 79 3.56 2.03 -7.80
C ILE A 79 3.09 2.23 -9.24
N THR A 80 3.94 1.91 -10.21
CA THR A 80 3.53 1.97 -11.60
C THR A 80 2.63 0.78 -11.91
N MET A 81 1.85 0.86 -12.99
CA MET A 81 0.88 -0.18 -13.39
C MET A 81 1.48 -1.59 -13.55
N ASN A 82 2.81 -1.74 -13.52
CA ASN A 82 3.56 -2.99 -13.63
C ASN A 82 4.12 -3.53 -12.30
N GLY A 83 3.84 -2.90 -11.16
CA GLY A 83 4.47 -3.25 -9.87
C GLY A 83 3.90 -4.42 -9.09
N ASN A 84 2.94 -5.14 -9.66
CA ASN A 84 2.39 -6.37 -9.08
C ASN A 84 3.08 -7.65 -9.56
N MET A 85 4.16 -7.58 -10.35
CA MET A 85 4.88 -8.78 -10.79
C MET A 85 6.23 -8.81 -10.10
N GLY A 86 6.28 -9.35 -8.88
CA GLY A 86 7.45 -9.48 -8.00
C GLY A 86 8.64 -10.25 -8.59
N SER A 87 9.26 -9.70 -9.64
CA SER A 87 10.49 -10.20 -10.22
C SER A 87 11.67 -9.50 -9.53
N ALA A 88 12.25 -10.18 -8.54
CA ALA A 88 13.46 -9.73 -7.88
C ALA A 88 14.61 -9.47 -8.87
N GLU A 89 14.70 -10.26 -9.94
CA GLU A 89 15.67 -10.07 -11.02
C GLU A 89 15.46 -8.73 -11.75
N LYS A 90 14.24 -8.41 -12.20
CA LYS A 90 13.97 -7.12 -12.87
C LYS A 90 14.17 -5.91 -11.96
N PHE A 91 13.92 -6.04 -10.66
CA PHE A 91 14.25 -5.00 -9.69
C PHE A 91 15.76 -4.79 -9.58
N GLN A 92 16.56 -5.86 -9.51
CA GLN A 92 18.02 -5.75 -9.46
C GLN A 92 18.60 -5.11 -10.72
N GLU A 93 18.00 -5.38 -11.88
CA GLU A 93 18.41 -4.80 -13.17
C GLU A 93 18.04 -3.32 -13.29
N THR A 94 16.80 -2.97 -12.99
CA THR A 94 16.28 -1.62 -13.30
C THR A 94 16.45 -0.64 -12.16
N ARG A 95 16.56 -1.12 -10.91
CA ARG A 95 16.47 -0.32 -9.66
C ARG A 95 15.21 0.51 -9.53
N ASP A 96 14.30 0.37 -10.48
CA ASP A 96 13.00 0.99 -10.45
C ASP A 96 12.10 0.10 -9.61
N VAL A 97 11.42 0.72 -8.65
CA VAL A 97 10.15 0.20 -8.15
C VAL A 97 9.13 0.42 -9.28
N LYS A 98 9.18 -0.43 -10.30
CA LYS A 98 8.11 -0.49 -11.31
C LYS A 98 6.93 -1.18 -10.68
#